data_AF-A0A932I301-F1
#
_entry.id   AF-A0A932I301-F1
#
_cell.length_a   1.000
_cell.length_b   1.000
_cell.length_c   1.000
_cell.angle_alpha   90.00
_cell.angle_beta   90.00
_cell.angle_gamma   90.00
#
_symmetry.space_group_name_H-M   'P 1'
#
loop_
_entity.id
_entity.type
_entity.pdbx_description
1 polymer ?
#
loop_
_entity_poly.entity_id
_entity_poly.type
_entity_poly.pdbx_seq_one_letter_code
_entity_poly.pdbx_strand_id
1 'polypeptide(L)' 'MGRGDKKTAKGKRFKGSFGKSRPAISPAVKKKAAAKKSK' A
#
# COMPACT_ATOMS: atom_id res chain seq x y z
N MET A 1 -17.24 -5.71 -2.42
CA MET A 1 -16.37 -6.40 -1.44
C MET A 1 -16.44 -5.68 -0.08
N GLY A 2 -16.76 -6.41 0.99
CA GLY A 2 -17.05 -5.87 2.32
C GLY A 2 -15.82 -5.46 3.14
N ARG A 3 -16.05 -5.04 4.39
CA ARG A 3 -14.97 -4.64 5.34
C ARG A 3 -14.12 -5.83 5.84
N GLY A 4 -14.60 -7.07 5.70
CA GLY A 4 -13.87 -8.27 6.13
C GLY A 4 -12.82 -8.78 5.14
N ASP A 5 -12.88 -8.34 3.88
CA ASP A 5 -11.98 -8.86 2.84
C ASP A 5 -10.59 -8.21 2.91
N LYS A 6 -9.64 -8.96 3.47
CA LYS A 6 -8.24 -8.56 3.66
C LYS A 6 -7.46 -8.35 2.37
N LYS A 7 -7.97 -8.80 1.22
CA LYS A 7 -7.31 -8.59 -0.08
C LYS A 7 -7.64 -7.22 -0.69
N THR A 8 -8.68 -6.54 -0.20
CA THR A 8 -9.11 -5.24 -0.71
C THR A 8 -8.59 -4.07 0.11
N ALA A 9 -8.51 -2.89 -0.52
CA ALA A 9 -8.16 -1.65 0.15
C ALA A 9 -9.15 -1.33 1.30
N LYS A 10 -10.44 -1.67 1.15
CA LYS A 10 -11.46 -1.43 2.18
C LYS A 10 -11.26 -2.32 3.40
N GLY A 11 -11.02 -3.62 3.22
CA GLY A 11 -10.75 -4.50 4.37
C GLY A 11 -9.38 -4.25 5.00
N LYS A 12 -8.38 -3.84 4.22
CA LYS A 12 -7.09 -3.34 4.76
C LYS A 12 -7.26 -2.05 5.56
N ARG A 13 -8.15 -1.13 5.15
CA ARG A 13 -8.52 0.07 5.96
C ARG A 13 -9.15 -0.32 7.27
N PHE A 14 -10.15 -1.20 7.22
CA PHE A 14 -10.88 -1.61 8.41
C PHE A 14 -10.00 -2.34 9.43
N LYS A 15 -9.10 -3.24 8.98
CA LYS A 15 -8.14 -3.92 9.87
C LYS A 15 -6.97 -3.01 10.32
N GLY A 16 -6.81 -1.81 9.76
CA GLY A 16 -5.67 -0.95 10.05
C GLY A 16 -4.31 -1.47 9.56
N SER A 17 -4.30 -2.42 8.61
CA SER A 17 -3.06 -3.03 8.09
C SER A 17 -2.72 -2.53 6.68
N PHE A 18 -1.44 -2.53 6.35
CA PHE A 18 -0.95 -2.20 5.01
C PHE A 18 -0.72 -3.47 4.17
N GLY A 19 -0.60 -3.31 2.86
CA GLY A 19 -0.30 -4.40 1.93
C GLY A 19 -0.35 -3.94 0.48
N LYS A 20 -0.30 -4.88 -0.46
CA LYS A 20 -0.31 -4.57 -1.90
C LYS A 20 -1.49 -3.67 -2.31
N SER A 21 -2.70 -3.98 -1.82
CA SER A 21 -3.93 -3.23 -2.12
C SER A 21 -4.07 -1.92 -1.33
N ARG A 22 -3.34 -1.76 -0.21
CA ARG A 22 -3.28 -0.52 0.58
C ARG A 22 -1.83 -0.22 0.98
N PRO A 23 -1.02 0.36 0.08
CA PRO A 23 0.37 0.65 0.37
C PRO A 23 0.50 1.78 1.41
N ALA A 24 1.54 1.69 2.25
CA ALA A 24 1.83 2.71 3.27
C ALA A 24 2.38 4.01 2.66
N ILE A 25 3.17 3.88 1.59
CA ILE A 25 3.73 4.97 0.82
C ILE A 25 3.31 4.77 -0.63
N SER A 26 2.93 5.84 -1.30
CA SER A 26 2.49 5.74 -2.69
C SER A 26 3.59 5.12 -3.55
N PRO A 27 3.24 4.21 -4.48
CA PRO A 27 4.23 3.54 -5.32
C PRO A 27 5.03 4.53 -6.18
N ALA A 28 4.45 5.67 -6.52
CA ALA A 28 5.14 6.77 -7.20
C ALA A 28 6.31 7.33 -6.37
N VAL A 29 6.12 7.49 -5.06
CA VAL A 29 7.18 7.95 -4.15
C VAL A 29 8.24 6.86 -3.96
N LYS A 30 7.85 5.58 -3.89
CA LYS A 30 8.81 4.47 -3.85
C LYS A 30 9.71 4.40 -5.10
N LYS A 31 9.16 4.60 -6.30
CA LYS A 31 9.96 4.61 -7.53
C LYS A 31 10.98 5.74 -7.55
N LYS A 32 10.59 6.95 -7.11
CA LYS A 32 11.51 8.09 -6.98
C LYS A 32 12.58 7.86 -5.91
N ALA A 33 12.24 7.20 -4.80
CA ALA A 33 13.21 6.86 -3.75
C ALA A 33 14.21 5.77 -4.18
N ALA A 34 13.78 4.80 -4.98
CA ALA A 34 14.68 3.79 -5.55
C ALA A 34 15.67 4.40 -6.55
N ALA A 35 15.22 5.34 -7.39
CA ALA A 35 16.08 6.04 -8.34
C ALA A 35 17.11 6.98 -7.66
N LYS A 36 16.81 7.50 -6.46
CA LYS A 36 17.74 8.33 -5.68
C LYS A 36 18.78 7.53 -4.90
N LYS A 37 18.58 6.22 -4.69
CA LYS A 37 19.53 5.35 -3.98
C LYS A 37 20.55 4.68 -4.91
N SER A 38 20.46 4.88 -6.22
CA SER A 38 21.40 4.31 -7.20
C SER A 38 22.33 5.36 -7.84
N LYS A 39 22.55 6.51 -7.18
CA LYS A 39 23.51 7.53 -7.62
C LYS A 39 24.56 7.75 -6.54
#